data_AF-A0A9D4VCV0-F1
#
_entry.id   AF-A0A9D4VCV0-F1
#
_cell.length_a   1.000
_cell.length_b   1.000
_cell.length_c   1.000
_cell.angle_alpha   90.00
_cell.angle_beta   90.00
_cell.angle_gamma   90.00
#
_symmetry.space_group_name_H-M   'P 1'
#
loop_
_entity.id
_entity.type
_entity.pdbx_description
1 polymer ?
#
loop_
_entity_poly.entity_id
_entity_poly.type
_entity_poly.pdbx_seq_one_letter_code
_entity_poly.pdbx_strand_id
1 'polypeptide(L)'
;MAHFSHQRSQIRRWVTSIRSSHRTWGFALWIFAFISVALWQRNLIVRLASAHNSTQAAFDESVRAIPVLRPHVFNLTQFGAVGDGKTLNTHAFELAVSTITDVASLGGGQLNVPPGVWLTAPFNLTSHMTLFLAAGSVILGTQVSTFS
;
A
#
# COMPACT_ATOMS: atom_id res chain seq x y z
N MET A 1 -17.15 -35.46 -89.88
CA MET A 1 -18.39 -35.69 -89.12
C MET A 1 -18.07 -35.43 -87.65
N ALA A 2 -18.66 -34.38 -87.09
CA ALA A 2 -18.33 -33.85 -85.78
C ALA A 2 -18.91 -34.69 -84.65
N HIS A 3 -18.18 -34.85 -83.54
CA HIS A 3 -18.79 -35.21 -82.26
C HIS A 3 -18.15 -34.40 -81.13
N PHE A 4 -18.74 -33.23 -80.88
CA PHE A 4 -18.57 -32.41 -79.68
C PHE A 4 -19.51 -32.92 -78.59
N SER A 5 -19.20 -32.57 -77.34
CA SER A 5 -19.95 -32.80 -76.09
C SER A 5 -19.74 -34.21 -75.49
N HIS A 6 -19.44 -34.36 -74.20
CA HIS A 6 -20.31 -33.92 -73.11
C HIS A 6 -19.57 -33.92 -71.75
N GLN A 7 -18.85 -32.84 -71.41
CA GLN A 7 -18.34 -32.62 -70.06
C GLN A 7 -19.33 -31.78 -69.25
N ARG A 8 -20.44 -32.39 -68.83
CA ARG A 8 -21.32 -31.85 -67.77
C ARG A 8 -21.99 -32.99 -67.00
N SER A 9 -22.07 -32.78 -65.68
CA SER A 9 -22.88 -33.49 -64.67
C SER A 9 -22.28 -34.69 -63.94
N GLN A 10 -21.37 -34.48 -62.98
CA GLN A 10 -21.24 -35.38 -61.81
C GLN A 10 -20.90 -34.63 -60.50
N ILE A 11 -21.39 -33.40 -60.31
CA ILE A 11 -21.22 -32.65 -59.04
C ILE A 11 -22.29 -33.07 -57.97
N ARG A 12 -23.18 -34.03 -58.27
CA ARG A 12 -24.34 -34.33 -57.42
C ARG A 12 -24.43 -35.77 -56.90
N ARG A 13 -23.36 -36.35 -56.36
CA ARG A 13 -23.45 -37.70 -55.76
C ARG A 13 -22.70 -37.98 -54.44
N TRP A 14 -22.15 -36.96 -53.77
CA TRP A 14 -21.35 -37.17 -52.54
C TRP A 14 -21.95 -36.57 -51.25
N VAL A 15 -23.27 -36.64 -51.03
CA VAL A 15 -23.88 -36.05 -49.81
C VAL A 15 -24.45 -37.06 -48.80
N THR A 16 -24.52 -38.35 -49.05
CA THR A 16 -25.15 -39.26 -48.07
C THR A 16 -24.33 -40.51 -47.77
N SER A 17 -23.37 -40.36 -46.87
CA SER A 17 -22.88 -41.43 -46.00
C SER A 17 -22.20 -40.83 -44.76
N ILE A 18 -22.98 -40.24 -43.85
CA ILE A 18 -22.56 -40.09 -42.46
C ILE A 18 -23.52 -40.93 -41.62
N ARG A 19 -23.23 -42.23 -41.61
CA ARG A 19 -23.83 -43.19 -40.68
C ARG A 19 -22.90 -43.30 -39.47
N SER A 20 -23.54 -43.16 -38.31
CA SER A 20 -23.08 -43.24 -36.91
C SER A 20 -21.93 -44.24 -36.65
N SER A 21 -21.14 -44.15 -35.59
CA SER A 21 -21.61 -44.26 -34.21
C SER A 21 -20.41 -44.40 -33.26
N HIS A 22 -20.62 -44.02 -32.01
CA HIS A 22 -19.90 -44.35 -30.77
C HIS A 22 -18.48 -43.86 -30.49
N ARG A 23 -17.63 -43.48 -31.46
CA ARG A 23 -16.28 -42.97 -31.12
C ARG A 23 -16.22 -41.48 -30.84
N THR A 24 -16.98 -40.66 -31.58
CA THR A 24 -16.95 -39.20 -31.43
C THR A 24 -17.72 -38.69 -30.23
N TRP A 25 -18.74 -39.41 -29.76
CA TRP A 25 -19.51 -39.04 -28.56
C TRP A 25 -18.65 -39.18 -27.29
N GLY A 26 -17.83 -40.24 -27.22
CA GLY A 26 -16.86 -40.40 -26.16
C GLY A 26 -15.85 -39.26 -26.13
N PHE A 27 -15.31 -38.86 -27.29
CA PHE A 27 -14.38 -37.74 -27.37
C PHE A 27 -15.03 -36.39 -27.07
N ALA A 28 -16.24 -36.13 -27.55
CA ALA A 28 -16.95 -34.88 -27.27
C ALA A 28 -17.26 -34.73 -25.77
N LEU A 29 -17.72 -35.81 -25.12
CA LEU A 29 -17.94 -35.85 -23.67
C LEU A 29 -16.64 -35.73 -22.88
N TRP A 30 -15.56 -36.38 -23.35
CA TRP A 30 -14.24 -36.27 -22.74
C TRP A 30 -13.68 -34.85 -22.84
N ILE A 31 -13.79 -34.21 -24.01
CA ILE A 31 -13.38 -32.82 -24.22
C ILE A 31 -14.22 -31.87 -23.35
N PHE A 32 -15.53 -32.08 -23.25
CA PHE A 32 -16.39 -31.24 -22.41
C PHE A 32 -16.07 -31.39 -20.92
N ALA A 33 -15.83 -32.61 -20.44
CA ALA A 33 -15.39 -32.87 -19.08
C ALA A 33 -14.01 -32.25 -18.80
N PHE A 34 -13.08 -32.36 -19.75
CA PHE A 34 -11.74 -31.80 -19.63
C PHE A 34 -11.75 -30.26 -19.67
N ILE A 35 -12.58 -29.65 -20.51
CA ILE A 35 -12.80 -28.20 -20.55
C ILE A 35 -13.47 -27.74 -19.25
N SER A 36 -14.43 -28.49 -18.72
CA SER A 36 -15.06 -28.17 -17.43
C SER A 36 -14.05 -28.22 -16.27
N VAL A 37 -13.18 -29.23 -16.23
CA VAL A 37 -12.09 -29.33 -15.24
C VAL A 37 -11.05 -28.23 -15.44
N ALA A 38 -10.70 -27.88 -16.68
CA ALA A 38 -9.77 -26.80 -16.99
C ALA A 38 -10.36 -25.42 -16.63
N LEU A 39 -11.66 -25.21 -16.82
CA LEU A 39 -12.39 -24.03 -16.36
C LEU A 39 -12.51 -24.00 -14.83
N TRP A 40 -12.59 -25.16 -14.17
CA TRP A 40 -12.51 -25.28 -12.71
C TRP A 40 -11.08 -25.08 -12.15
N GLN A 41 -10.04 -25.40 -12.94
CA GLN A 41 -8.64 -25.16 -12.62
C GLN A 41 -8.13 -23.77 -13.05
N ARG A 42 -8.98 -22.89 -13.60
CA ARG A 42 -8.61 -21.49 -13.97
C ARG A 42 -8.17 -20.60 -12.81
N ASN A 43 -7.93 -21.16 -11.62
CA ASN A 43 -7.24 -20.50 -10.51
C ASN A 43 -5.73 -20.82 -10.41
N LEU A 44 -5.13 -21.58 -11.34
CA LEU A 44 -3.68 -21.86 -11.31
C LEU A 44 -2.81 -20.83 -12.04
N ILE A 45 -3.34 -20.12 -13.04
CA ILE A 45 -2.59 -19.07 -13.76
C ILE A 45 -2.48 -17.81 -12.89
N VAL A 46 -3.54 -17.47 -12.14
CA VAL A 46 -3.48 -16.40 -11.13
C VAL A 46 -2.49 -16.77 -10.03
N ARG A 47 -2.37 -18.04 -9.63
CA ARG A 47 -1.44 -18.52 -8.59
C ARG A 47 0.01 -18.59 -9.04
N LEU A 48 0.31 -18.91 -10.30
CA LEU A 48 1.69 -18.89 -10.82
C LEU A 48 2.14 -17.48 -11.23
N ALA A 49 1.21 -16.62 -11.69
CA ALA A 49 1.48 -15.20 -11.90
C ALA A 49 1.65 -14.44 -10.57
N SER A 50 0.93 -14.82 -9.51
CA SER A 50 1.13 -14.26 -8.16
C SER A 50 2.31 -14.89 -7.39
N ALA A 51 2.72 -16.12 -7.73
CA ALA A 51 3.90 -16.75 -7.13
C ALA A 51 5.22 -16.08 -7.57
N HIS A 52 5.31 -15.52 -8.78
CA HIS A 52 6.47 -14.72 -9.20
C HIS A 52 6.53 -13.37 -8.46
N ASN A 53 5.39 -12.82 -8.02
CA ASN A 53 5.38 -11.55 -7.27
C ASN A 53 5.63 -11.74 -5.76
N SER A 54 5.70 -12.97 -5.27
CA SER A 54 5.76 -13.26 -3.83
C SER A 54 7.18 -13.32 -3.26
N THR A 55 8.22 -13.33 -4.10
CA THR A 55 9.63 -13.32 -3.65
C THR A 55 10.25 -11.93 -3.59
N GLN A 56 9.54 -10.90 -4.06
CA GLN A 56 9.98 -9.50 -4.00
C GLN A 56 9.43 -8.72 -2.79
N ALA A 57 8.59 -9.33 -1.95
CA ALA A 57 8.05 -8.63 -0.77
C ALA A 57 9.01 -8.63 0.43
N ALA A 58 9.89 -9.65 0.55
CA ALA A 58 10.74 -9.81 1.73
C ALA A 58 12.14 -9.17 1.62
N PHE A 59 12.56 -8.76 0.42
CA PHE A 59 13.87 -8.15 0.19
C PHE A 59 13.84 -6.62 0.05
N ASP A 60 12.65 -6.00 -0.02
CA ASP A 60 12.49 -4.54 -0.10
C ASP A 60 12.21 -3.88 1.26
N GLU A 61 11.73 -4.65 2.26
CA GLU A 61 11.40 -4.10 3.58
C GLU A 61 12.66 -3.74 4.43
N SER A 62 13.83 -4.25 4.04
CA SER A 62 15.11 -4.00 4.72
C SER A 62 16.01 -2.98 4.01
N VAL A 63 15.65 -2.50 2.82
CA VAL A 63 16.40 -1.46 2.11
C VAL A 63 15.94 -0.09 2.62
N ARG A 64 16.38 0.24 3.84
CA ARG A 64 16.27 1.56 4.48
C ARG A 64 14.88 2.20 4.31
N ALA A 65 14.03 2.11 5.32
CA ALA A 65 13.06 3.15 5.55
C ALA A 65 13.81 4.49 5.58
N ILE A 66 13.83 5.20 4.44
CA ILE A 66 14.30 6.57 4.37
C ILE A 66 13.45 7.28 5.42
N PRO A 67 14.05 7.91 6.44
CA PRO A 67 13.27 8.57 7.48
C PRO A 67 12.33 9.55 6.78
N VAL A 68 11.04 9.23 6.78
CA VAL A 68 10.02 10.01 6.08
C VAL A 68 9.93 11.33 6.83
N LEU A 69 10.45 12.38 6.22
CA LEU A 69 10.34 13.73 6.75
C LEU A 69 8.85 14.06 6.93
N ARG A 70 8.50 14.66 8.06
CA ARG A 70 7.12 15.06 8.30
C ARG A 70 6.76 16.18 7.30
N PRO A 71 5.59 16.11 6.64
CA PRO A 71 5.19 17.12 5.66
C PRO A 71 4.91 18.49 6.29
N HIS A 72 4.56 18.51 7.59
CA HIS A 72 4.30 19.72 8.35
C HIS A 72 5.40 19.98 9.36
N VAL A 73 5.90 21.22 9.44
CA VAL A 73 6.96 21.63 10.38
C VAL A 73 6.50 22.89 11.11
N PHE A 74 6.59 22.86 12.43
CA PHE A 74 6.22 23.96 13.32
C PHE A 74 7.40 24.32 14.23
N ASN A 75 7.54 25.58 14.60
CA ASN A 75 8.50 26.00 15.61
C ASN A 75 7.79 26.24 16.95
N LEU A 76 8.40 25.79 18.05
CA LEU A 76 7.82 25.93 19.38
C LEU A 76 7.53 27.41 19.75
N THR A 77 8.36 28.34 19.27
CA THR A 77 8.18 29.80 19.48
C THR A 77 6.92 30.36 18.83
N GLN A 78 6.36 29.71 17.80
CA GLN A 78 5.10 30.12 17.18
C GLN A 78 3.90 29.94 18.12
N PHE A 79 4.03 29.09 19.13
CA PHE A 79 3.01 28.82 20.15
C PHE A 79 3.23 29.64 21.43
N GLY A 80 4.08 30.67 21.39
CA GLY A 80 4.33 31.59 22.50
C GLY A 80 5.35 31.11 23.53
N ALA A 81 6.12 30.07 23.22
CA ALA A 81 7.17 29.59 24.11
C ALA A 81 8.35 30.56 24.20
N VAL A 82 8.96 30.64 25.39
CA VAL A 82 10.14 31.44 25.68
C VAL A 82 11.24 30.55 26.26
N GLY A 83 12.42 30.57 25.63
CA GLY A 83 13.57 29.70 25.96
C GLY A 83 14.50 30.25 27.04
N ASP A 84 13.96 30.92 28.06
CA ASP A 84 14.71 31.62 29.13
C ASP A 84 14.99 30.76 30.38
N GLY A 85 14.51 29.50 30.40
CA GLY A 85 14.61 28.58 31.53
C GLY A 85 13.74 28.91 32.74
N LYS A 86 12.89 29.95 32.64
CA LYS A 86 12.04 30.44 33.74
C LYS A 86 10.57 30.40 33.39
N THR A 87 10.24 30.71 32.14
CA THR A 87 8.88 30.71 31.62
C THR A 87 8.37 29.27 31.52
N LEU A 88 7.20 29.01 32.10
CA LEU A 88 6.55 27.70 32.01
C LEU A 88 5.90 27.53 30.63
N ASN A 89 6.49 26.68 29.80
CA ASN A 89 6.12 26.49 28.39
C ASN A 89 5.10 25.35 28.16
N THR A 90 4.53 24.76 29.21
CA THR A 90 3.61 23.60 29.09
C THR A 90 2.48 23.86 28.10
N HIS A 91 1.82 25.01 28.19
CA HIS A 91 0.73 25.39 27.30
C HIS A 91 1.18 25.52 25.84
N ALA A 92 2.40 26.03 25.60
CA ALA A 92 2.94 26.12 24.25
C ALA A 92 3.21 24.74 23.65
N PHE A 93 3.71 23.78 24.45
CA PHE A 93 3.86 22.38 24.03
C PHE A 93 2.50 21.72 23.74
N GLU A 94 1.50 21.93 24.60
CA GLU A 94 0.15 21.39 24.42
C GLU A 94 -0.52 21.92 23.15
N LEU A 95 -0.42 23.23 22.88
CA LEU A 95 -0.91 23.83 21.63
C LEU A 95 -0.22 23.26 20.39
N ALA A 96 1.11 23.08 20.47
CA ALA A 96 1.88 22.48 19.38
C ALA A 96 1.44 21.03 19.11
N VAL A 97 1.25 20.23 20.16
CA VAL A 97 0.77 18.85 20.06
C VAL A 97 -0.65 18.78 19.50
N SER A 98 -1.54 19.69 19.93
CA SER A 98 -2.90 19.80 19.37
C SER A 98 -2.84 20.08 17.87
N THR A 99 -2.03 21.06 17.46
CA THR A 99 -1.88 21.44 16.04
C THR A 99 -1.34 20.29 15.20
N ILE A 100 -0.41 19.49 15.74
CA ILE A 100 0.14 18.32 15.05
C ILE A 100 -0.89 17.18 14.98
N THR A 101 -1.73 17.04 15.99
CA THR A 101 -2.82 16.06 16.00
C THR A 101 -3.83 16.36 14.88
N ASP A 102 -4.12 17.64 14.62
CA ASP A 102 -5.03 18.05 13.54
C ASP A 102 -4.53 17.64 12.14
N VAL A 103 -3.21 17.56 11.96
CA VAL A 103 -2.58 17.11 10.70
C VAL A 103 -2.13 15.65 10.72
N ALA A 104 -2.50 14.87 11.75
CA ALA A 104 -2.07 13.48 11.90
C ALA A 104 -2.50 12.60 10.71
N SER A 105 -3.72 12.81 10.18
CA SER A 105 -4.23 12.10 8.99
C SER A 105 -3.49 12.45 7.70
N LEU A 106 -2.77 13.58 7.67
CA LEU A 106 -1.97 14.05 6.54
C LEU A 106 -0.48 13.65 6.65
N GLY A 107 -0.14 12.76 7.59
CA GLY A 107 1.23 12.30 7.83
C GLY A 107 1.88 12.90 9.09
N GLY A 108 1.14 13.73 9.83
CA GLY A 108 1.56 14.34 11.09
C GLY A 108 2.57 15.47 10.91
N GLY A 109 3.30 15.80 11.97
CA GLY A 109 4.09 17.02 12.01
C GLY A 109 5.35 16.93 12.85
N GLN A 110 6.32 17.78 12.51
CA GLN A 110 7.55 17.97 13.26
C GLN A 110 7.47 19.27 14.06
N LEU A 111 7.79 19.21 15.35
CA LEU A 111 7.95 20.37 16.22
C LEU A 111 9.43 20.63 16.44
N ASN A 112 9.92 21.77 15.95
CA ASN A 112 11.27 22.24 16.16
C ASN A 112 11.36 23.06 17.44
N VAL A 113 12.28 22.67 18.32
CA VAL A 113 12.65 23.40 19.52
C VAL A 113 14.00 24.08 19.27
N PRO A 114 14.02 25.43 19.15
CA PRO A 114 15.26 26.15 18.89
C PRO A 114 16.21 26.13 20.11
N PRO A 115 17.47 26.58 19.96
CA PRO A 115 18.41 26.70 21.07
C PRO A 115 17.81 27.55 22.21
N GLY A 116 18.01 27.13 23.46
CA GLY A 116 17.39 27.75 24.63
C GLY A 116 17.05 26.76 25.73
N VAL A 117 16.60 27.25 26.89
CA VAL A 117 16.17 26.42 28.01
C VAL A 117 14.66 26.53 28.17
N TRP A 118 13.96 25.40 28.07
CA TRP A 118 12.51 25.34 27.97
C TRP A 118 11.94 24.64 29.21
N LEU A 119 11.58 25.44 30.22
CA LEU A 119 10.93 24.91 31.43
C LEU A 119 9.51 24.45 31.09
N THR A 120 9.16 23.22 31.44
CA THR A 120 7.83 22.65 31.19
C THR A 120 7.42 21.65 32.28
N ALA A 121 6.12 21.59 32.54
CA ALA A 121 5.52 20.47 33.25
C ALA A 121 5.43 19.25 32.31
N PRO A 122 5.09 18.05 32.81
CA PRO A 122 4.81 16.89 31.95
C PRO A 122 3.71 17.21 30.94
N PHE A 123 3.90 16.78 29.69
CA PHE A 123 2.92 16.92 28.62
C PHE A 123 2.93 15.63 27.78
N ASN A 124 1.82 15.36 27.10
CA ASN A 124 1.66 14.14 26.30
C ASN A 124 2.10 14.37 24.86
N LEU A 125 2.79 13.38 24.29
CA LEU A 125 3.06 13.32 22.86
C LEU A 125 1.89 12.65 22.12
N THR A 126 1.79 12.92 20.82
CA THR A 126 0.78 12.34 19.94
C THR A 126 1.43 11.46 18.86
N SER A 127 0.63 10.58 18.25
CA SER A 127 1.07 9.75 17.12
C SER A 127 1.48 10.61 15.92
N HIS A 128 2.36 10.09 15.07
CA HIS A 128 2.86 10.77 13.87
C HIS A 128 3.54 12.14 14.12
N MET A 129 3.96 12.40 15.35
CA MET A 129 4.77 13.57 15.70
C MET A 129 6.27 13.27 15.59
N THR A 130 7.08 14.29 15.31
CA THR A 130 8.52 14.30 15.52
C THR A 130 8.90 15.50 16.38
N LEU A 131 9.50 15.29 17.56
CA LEU A 131 10.06 16.37 18.36
C LEU A 131 11.54 16.55 18.00
N PHE A 132 11.88 17.65 17.33
CA PHE A 132 13.25 17.96 16.91
C PHE A 132 13.88 18.99 17.84
N LEU A 133 14.96 18.58 18.50
CA LEU A 133 15.73 19.41 19.41
C LEU A 133 16.97 19.96 18.69
N ALA A 134 17.01 21.28 18.47
CA ALA A 134 18.20 21.91 17.90
C ALA A 134 19.39 21.83 18.87
N ALA A 135 20.60 21.91 18.33
CA ALA A 135 21.82 21.98 19.15
C ALA A 135 21.73 23.17 20.13
N GLY A 136 21.96 22.91 21.42
CA GLY A 136 21.84 23.93 22.47
C GLY A 136 20.41 24.13 23.01
N SER A 137 19.45 23.29 22.62
CA SER A 137 18.14 23.22 23.28
C SER A 137 18.20 22.32 24.52
N VAL A 138 17.56 22.76 25.61
CA VAL A 138 17.45 22.01 26.87
C VAL A 138 15.99 22.01 27.30
N ILE A 139 15.38 20.83 27.46
CA ILE A 139 14.04 20.69 28.05
C ILE A 139 14.22 20.52 29.56
N LEU A 140 13.71 21.47 30.33
CA LEU A 140 13.79 21.46 31.79
C LEU A 140 12.45 21.05 32.38
N GLY A 141 12.41 19.93 33.09
CA GLY A 141 11.20 19.46 33.77
C GLY A 141 10.98 20.18 35.10
N THR A 142 9.74 20.61 35.38
CA THR A 142 9.38 21.11 36.72
C THR A 142 9.48 19.98 37.74
N GLN A 143 10.10 20.24 38.89
CA GLN A 143 10.10 19.28 39.99
C GLN A 143 8.73 19.26 40.67
N VAL A 144 8.19 18.06 40.88
CA VAL A 144 7.05 17.89 41.79
C VAL A 144 7.62 17.85 43.21
N SER A 145 7.55 18.97 43.92
CA SER A 145 7.95 19.02 45.33
C SER A 145 6.86 18.35 46.18
N THR A 146 6.95 17.03 46.35
CA THR A 146 6.19 16.33 47.39
C THR A 146 6.87 16.64 48.72
N PHE A 147 6.31 17.59 49.47
CA PHE A 147 6.73 17.84 50.85
C PHE A 147 6.29 16.64 51.71
N SER A 148 7.27 15.96 52.33
CA SER A 148 7.07 14.98 53.40
C SER A 148 7.28 15.61 54.77
#